data_AF-A0A3D2XJ29-F1
#
_entry.id   AF-A0A3D2XJ29-F1
#
_cell.length_a   1.000
_cell.length_b   1.000
_cell.length_c   1.000
_cell.angle_alpha   90.00
_cell.angle_beta   90.00
_cell.angle_gamma   90.00
#
_symmetry.space_group_name_H-M   'P 1'
#
loop_
_entity.id
_entity.type
_entity.pdbx_description
1 polymer ?
#
loop_
_entity_poly.entity_id
_entity_poly.type
_entity_poly.pdbx_seq_one_letter_code
_entity_poly.pdbx_strand_id
1 'polypeptide(L)'
;LRAIFGDKAGDVKDASLKASPSLHGVVIEKKLFSRAIKDKRKRAQDKEDIAALEDAFDIKFDDLKSVLVQKLFSIVGGKTAQGIFNDLGEEVFPKGKKYTLKMLNALDDYAHLVGGKWTTDAKLNKLVKELIHNYKIKENDLQGSLRREKFTISVGDELPAGIIKLAKVYIAKKRKLKVGDKMAGRHGNKGIVARIVRQEDMPFLEDGTPVDIVLNPLGVPSRMNIGQIYETVLGWAGKDLGRTFATPIFDGATLDQINEFTDEAGIPRFGHTYLYDGGTGDRFDQPATVGIIYMLKLGHMVDDKM
;
A
#
# COMPACT_ATOMS: atom_id res chain seq x y z
N LEU A 1 8.81 52.99 24.96
CA LEU A 1 9.11 51.59 24.56
C LEU A 1 9.87 51.51 23.24
N ARG A 2 9.38 52.09 22.13
CA ARG A 2 10.08 52.08 20.82
C ARG A 2 11.48 52.72 20.82
N ALA A 3 11.73 53.74 21.63
CA ALA A 3 13.07 54.33 21.80
C ALA A 3 14.08 53.43 22.56
N ILE A 4 13.59 52.46 23.34
CA ILE A 4 14.43 51.53 24.12
C ILE A 4 14.61 50.20 23.37
N PHE A 5 13.56 49.73 22.67
CA PHE A 5 13.54 48.42 22.00
C PHE A 5 13.64 48.51 20.46
N GLY A 6 13.74 49.71 19.89
CA GLY A 6 13.82 49.94 18.45
C GLY A 6 12.57 49.49 17.69
N ASP A 7 12.76 49.10 16.43
CA ASP A 7 11.69 48.67 15.52
C ASP A 7 10.98 47.38 15.95
N LYS A 8 11.57 46.61 16.88
CA LYS A 8 10.95 45.41 17.45
C LYS A 8 9.75 45.71 18.35
N ALA A 9 9.58 46.96 18.77
CA ALA A 9 8.40 47.44 19.49
C ALA A 9 7.34 48.05 18.56
N GLY A 10 7.43 47.81 17.24
CA GLY A 10 6.35 48.12 16.30
C GLY A 10 5.17 47.17 16.44
N ASP A 11 4.01 47.57 15.90
CA ASP A 11 2.80 46.74 15.89
C ASP A 11 2.98 45.53 14.99
N VAL A 12 3.11 44.34 15.60
CA VAL A 12 3.19 43.05 14.89
C VAL A 12 1.89 42.29 15.12
N LYS A 13 1.29 41.78 14.05
CA LYS A 13 0.14 40.88 14.11
C LYS A 13 0.60 39.44 13.94
N ASP A 14 0.22 38.58 14.88
CA ASP A 14 0.45 37.14 14.75
C ASP A 14 -0.46 36.54 13.67
N ALA A 15 0.14 35.92 12.67
CA ALA A 15 -0.53 35.22 11.57
C ALA A 15 -0.13 33.73 11.51
N SER A 16 0.32 33.17 12.64
CA SER A 16 0.75 31.77 12.72
C SER A 16 -0.39 30.80 12.39
N LEU A 17 -0.08 29.77 11.60
CA LEU A 17 -1.02 28.67 11.34
C LEU A 17 -1.19 27.85 12.63
N LYS A 18 -2.44 27.75 13.09
CA LYS A 18 -2.80 26.93 14.26
C LYS A 18 -3.54 25.68 13.79
N ALA A 19 -3.35 24.58 14.51
CA ALA A 19 -4.14 23.38 14.28
C ALA A 19 -5.63 23.68 14.50
N SER A 20 -6.50 23.12 13.65
CA SER A 20 -7.94 23.21 13.89
C SER A 20 -8.30 22.44 15.18
N PRO A 21 -9.37 22.81 15.90
CA PRO A 21 -9.73 22.16 17.16
C PRO A 21 -9.92 20.63 17.06
N SER A 22 -10.32 20.12 15.90
CA SER A 22 -10.54 18.69 15.64
C SER A 22 -9.26 17.93 15.21
N LEU A 23 -8.20 18.66 14.84
CA LEU A 23 -6.95 18.09 14.38
C LEU A 23 -6.06 17.70 15.56
N HIS A 24 -5.94 16.40 15.76
CA HIS A 24 -5.02 15.78 16.71
C HIS A 24 -4.24 14.68 16.00
N GLY A 25 -2.96 14.55 16.30
CA GLY A 25 -2.11 13.57 15.66
C GLY A 25 -0.64 13.79 15.98
N VAL A 26 0.20 12.99 15.35
CA VAL A 26 1.66 13.08 15.47
C VAL A 26 2.20 13.71 14.19
N VAL A 27 3.09 14.70 14.33
CA VAL A 27 3.83 15.24 13.20
C VAL A 27 4.80 14.18 12.71
N ILE A 28 4.59 13.69 11.50
CA ILE A 28 5.43 12.64 10.88
C ILE A 28 6.54 13.22 10.02
N GLU A 29 6.29 14.37 9.40
CA GLU A 29 7.24 14.97 8.46
C GLU A 29 7.04 16.49 8.41
N LYS A 30 8.15 17.22 8.26
CA LYS A 30 8.16 18.66 8.07
C LYS A 30 9.00 18.99 6.83
N LYS A 31 8.46 19.77 5.91
CA LYS A 31 9.15 20.25 4.71
C LYS A 31 9.13 21.76 4.68
N LEU A 32 10.29 22.38 4.47
CA LEU A 32 10.41 23.82 4.29
C LEU A 32 10.87 24.07 2.86
N PHE A 33 9.97 24.63 2.07
CA PHE A 33 10.25 25.04 0.71
C PHE A 33 10.66 26.50 0.71
N SER A 34 11.69 26.84 -0.05
CA SER A 34 12.15 28.22 -0.15
C SER A 34 12.75 28.50 -1.51
N ARG A 35 12.51 29.71 -2.03
CA ARG A 35 13.19 30.15 -3.26
C ARG A 35 14.70 30.22 -3.00
N ALA A 36 15.50 29.74 -3.94
CA ALA A 36 16.95 29.80 -3.82
C ALA A 36 17.43 31.26 -3.89
N ILE A 37 17.88 31.80 -2.76
CA ILE A 37 18.65 33.06 -2.72
C ILE A 37 20.11 32.69 -3.05
N LYS A 38 20.56 33.03 -4.26
CA LYS A 38 21.86 32.62 -4.79
C LYS A 38 23.01 33.50 -4.30
N ASP A 39 23.36 33.39 -3.03
CA ASP A 39 24.56 34.00 -2.44
C ASP A 39 25.84 33.18 -2.75
N LYS A 40 27.02 33.82 -2.76
CA LYS A 40 28.31 33.19 -3.10
C LYS A 40 28.62 32.01 -2.18
N ARG A 41 28.32 32.14 -0.88
CA ARG A 41 28.49 31.07 0.11
C ARG A 41 27.55 29.89 -0.15
N LYS A 42 26.30 30.17 -0.52
CA LYS A 42 25.30 29.13 -0.78
C LYS A 42 25.62 28.32 -2.04
N ARG A 43 26.10 28.98 -3.11
CA ARG A 43 26.55 28.29 -4.33
C ARG A 43 27.71 27.32 -4.10
N ALA A 44 28.61 27.63 -3.16
CA ALA A 44 29.70 26.73 -2.79
C ALA A 44 29.15 25.48 -2.08
N GLN A 45 28.21 25.68 -1.14
CA GLN A 45 27.54 24.58 -0.46
C GLN A 45 26.71 23.71 -1.42
N ASP A 46 25.92 24.33 -2.31
CA ASP A 46 25.11 23.61 -3.29
C ASP A 46 25.98 22.70 -4.18
N LYS A 47 27.21 23.13 -4.49
CA LYS A 47 28.17 22.32 -5.26
C LYS A 47 28.69 21.12 -4.48
N GLU A 48 28.98 21.28 -3.19
CA GLU A 48 29.35 20.17 -2.30
C GLU A 48 28.20 19.18 -2.12
N ASP A 49 26.98 19.69 -1.92
CA ASP A 49 25.77 18.88 -1.74
C ASP A 49 25.45 18.08 -3.01
N ILE A 50 25.63 18.68 -4.20
CA ILE A 50 25.46 17.98 -5.49
C ILE A 50 26.52 16.88 -5.64
N ALA A 51 27.78 17.13 -5.28
CA ALA A 51 28.83 16.12 -5.36
C ALA A 51 28.55 14.93 -4.43
N ALA A 52 28.16 15.21 -3.18
CA ALA A 52 27.79 14.17 -2.22
C ALA A 52 26.56 13.35 -2.70
N LEU A 53 25.63 14.00 -3.40
CA LEU A 53 24.46 13.34 -3.99
C LEU A 53 24.83 12.44 -5.16
N GLU A 54 25.77 12.87 -6.01
CA GLU A 54 26.34 12.05 -7.10
C GLU A 54 27.05 10.82 -6.52
N ASP A 55 27.92 10.99 -5.52
CA ASP A 55 28.62 9.87 -4.86
C ASP A 55 27.62 8.86 -4.26
N ALA A 56 26.56 9.34 -3.60
CA ALA A 56 25.52 8.49 -3.03
C ALA A 56 24.66 7.79 -4.11
N PHE A 57 24.52 8.40 -5.28
CA PHE A 57 23.84 7.79 -6.42
C PHE A 57 24.71 6.71 -7.05
N ASP A 58 26.01 6.95 -7.21
CA ASP A 58 26.96 6.00 -7.82
C ASP A 58 26.99 4.70 -7.01
N ILE A 59 27.01 4.77 -5.68
CA ILE A 59 26.92 3.59 -4.80
C ILE A 59 25.62 2.81 -5.07
N LYS A 60 24.47 3.49 -5.15
CA LYS A 60 23.17 2.84 -5.40
C LYS A 60 23.08 2.25 -6.80
N PHE A 61 23.70 2.92 -7.78
CA PHE A 61 23.77 2.46 -9.16
C PHE A 61 24.63 1.20 -9.28
N ASP A 62 25.80 1.18 -8.63
CA ASP A 62 26.70 0.03 -8.57
C ASP A 62 26.06 -1.16 -7.86
N ASP A 63 25.31 -0.93 -6.78
CA ASP A 63 24.53 -1.98 -6.11
C ASP A 63 23.47 -2.58 -7.04
N LEU A 64 22.72 -1.73 -7.76
CA LEU A 64 21.72 -2.18 -8.73
C LEU A 64 22.36 -2.98 -9.87
N LYS A 65 23.48 -2.49 -10.40
CA LYS A 65 24.29 -3.15 -11.44
C LYS A 65 24.80 -4.52 -10.94
N SER A 66 25.30 -4.59 -9.71
CA SER A 66 25.78 -5.83 -9.10
C SER A 66 24.67 -6.89 -9.00
N VAL A 67 23.47 -6.49 -8.58
CA VAL A 67 22.30 -7.38 -8.53
C VAL A 67 21.90 -7.85 -9.93
N LEU A 68 21.92 -6.96 -10.94
CA LEU A 68 21.67 -7.33 -12.32
C LEU A 68 22.69 -8.37 -12.80
N VAL A 69 23.99 -8.11 -12.64
CA VAL A 69 25.07 -8.98 -13.12
C VAL A 69 24.98 -10.36 -12.48
N GLN A 70 24.73 -10.45 -11.17
CA GLN A 70 24.56 -11.74 -10.49
C GLN A 70 23.38 -12.54 -11.06
N LYS A 71 22.21 -11.90 -11.22
CA LYS A 71 21.03 -12.55 -11.81
C LYS A 71 21.27 -12.94 -13.25
N LEU A 72 21.88 -12.07 -14.04
CA LEU A 72 22.19 -12.32 -15.44
C LEU A 72 23.16 -13.50 -15.58
N PHE A 73 24.22 -13.54 -14.77
CA PHE A 73 25.16 -14.65 -14.73
C PHE A 73 24.50 -15.98 -14.35
N SER A 74 23.51 -15.98 -13.44
CA SER A 74 22.76 -17.20 -13.12
C SER A 74 21.96 -17.75 -14.32
N ILE A 75 21.55 -16.88 -15.25
CA ILE A 75 20.76 -17.24 -16.43
C ILE A 75 21.66 -17.64 -17.61
N VAL A 76 22.71 -16.86 -17.88
CA VAL A 76 23.56 -17.02 -19.08
C VAL A 76 24.96 -17.58 -18.80
N GLY A 77 25.30 -17.84 -17.53
CA GLY A 77 26.61 -18.32 -17.12
C GLY A 77 27.06 -19.57 -17.87
N GLY A 78 28.25 -19.50 -18.49
CA GLY A 78 28.82 -20.61 -19.26
C GLY A 78 28.18 -20.86 -20.62
N LYS A 79 27.13 -20.13 -21.00
CA LYS A 79 26.54 -20.17 -22.35
C LYS A 79 27.34 -19.31 -23.33
N THR A 80 27.26 -19.65 -24.61
CA THR A 80 27.95 -18.93 -25.69
C THR A 80 27.11 -17.75 -26.18
N ALA A 81 27.68 -16.55 -26.13
CA ALA A 81 27.08 -15.33 -26.66
C ALA A 81 26.86 -15.43 -28.17
N GLN A 82 25.74 -14.86 -28.66
CA GLN A 82 25.39 -14.85 -30.08
C GLN A 82 25.69 -13.51 -30.78
N GLY A 83 26.43 -12.61 -30.14
CA GLY A 83 26.63 -11.23 -30.62
C GLY A 83 25.52 -10.32 -30.10
N ILE A 84 25.86 -9.44 -29.15
CA ILE A 84 24.93 -8.41 -28.64
C ILE A 84 25.55 -7.05 -28.90
N PHE A 85 24.72 -6.14 -29.39
CA PHE A 85 25.12 -4.80 -29.79
C PHE A 85 24.45 -3.76 -28.90
N ASN A 86 25.11 -2.61 -28.74
CA ASN A 86 24.45 -1.41 -28.23
C ASN A 86 23.67 -0.69 -29.35
N ASP A 87 22.98 0.38 -28.98
CA ASP A 87 22.27 1.29 -29.87
C ASP A 87 23.17 2.04 -30.86
N LEU A 88 24.46 2.15 -30.55
CA LEU A 88 25.49 2.69 -31.43
C LEU A 88 26.04 1.67 -32.44
N GLY A 89 25.58 0.40 -32.37
CA GLY A 89 26.02 -0.66 -33.28
C GLY A 89 27.37 -1.29 -32.94
N GLU A 90 27.93 -0.97 -31.77
CA GLU A 90 29.16 -1.57 -31.25
C GLU A 90 28.86 -2.95 -30.66
N GLU A 91 29.72 -3.92 -30.93
CA GLU A 91 29.57 -5.28 -30.40
C GLU A 91 30.04 -5.33 -28.94
N VAL A 92 29.08 -5.42 -28.02
CA VAL A 92 29.34 -5.45 -26.57
C VAL A 92 29.72 -6.86 -26.11
N PHE A 93 29.00 -7.87 -26.59
CA PHE A 93 29.29 -9.27 -26.28
C PHE A 93 29.62 -10.04 -27.58
N PRO A 94 30.91 -10.30 -27.86
CA PRO A 94 31.32 -10.99 -29.08
C PRO A 94 30.70 -12.38 -29.25
N LYS A 95 30.22 -12.66 -30.46
CA LYS A 95 29.71 -13.98 -30.83
C LYS A 95 30.77 -15.07 -30.60
N GLY A 96 30.38 -16.19 -30.01
CA GLY A 96 31.26 -17.35 -29.80
C GLY A 96 32.02 -17.36 -28.46
N LYS A 97 32.04 -16.25 -27.71
CA LYS A 97 32.61 -16.21 -26.36
C LYS A 97 31.60 -16.67 -25.31
N LYS A 98 32.08 -17.33 -24.25
CA LYS A 98 31.23 -17.69 -23.11
C LYS A 98 31.05 -16.51 -22.18
N TYR A 99 29.84 -16.32 -21.63
CA TYR A 99 29.61 -15.30 -20.61
C TYR A 99 30.39 -15.66 -19.34
N THR A 100 31.29 -14.75 -18.93
CA THR A 100 32.03 -14.82 -17.68
C THR A 100 31.65 -13.64 -16.79
N LEU A 101 31.80 -13.80 -15.47
CA LEU A 101 31.48 -12.73 -14.53
C LEU A 101 32.29 -11.46 -14.79
N LYS A 102 33.58 -11.61 -15.15
CA LYS A 102 34.46 -10.50 -15.54
C LYS A 102 33.95 -9.75 -16.77
N MET A 103 33.45 -10.48 -17.78
CA MET A 103 32.91 -9.90 -19.00
C MET A 103 31.61 -9.13 -18.75
N LEU A 104 30.75 -9.62 -17.84
CA LEU A 104 29.52 -8.92 -17.46
C LEU A 104 29.84 -7.66 -16.64
N ASN A 105 30.72 -7.75 -15.63
CA ASN A 105 31.09 -6.59 -14.81
C ASN A 105 31.80 -5.47 -15.59
N ALA A 106 32.48 -5.81 -16.70
CA ALA A 106 33.18 -4.84 -17.53
C ALA A 106 32.25 -3.93 -18.34
N LEU A 107 30.96 -4.25 -18.44
CA LEU A 107 29.99 -3.40 -19.11
C LEU A 107 29.39 -2.40 -18.13
N ASP A 108 29.43 -1.12 -18.46
CA ASP A 108 28.86 -0.06 -17.63
C ASP A 108 27.40 0.25 -17.97
N ASP A 109 27.01 0.07 -19.24
CA ASP A 109 25.67 0.43 -19.72
C ASP A 109 24.91 -0.79 -20.26
N TYR A 110 23.92 -1.22 -19.47
CA TYR A 110 22.97 -2.26 -19.85
C TYR A 110 21.65 -1.69 -20.41
N ALA A 111 21.39 -0.39 -20.26
CA ALA A 111 20.16 0.26 -20.70
C ALA A 111 20.09 0.44 -22.21
N HIS A 112 21.24 0.63 -22.87
CA HIS A 112 21.29 0.88 -24.31
C HIS A 112 21.56 -0.39 -25.14
N LEU A 113 21.51 -1.58 -24.54
CA LEU A 113 21.60 -2.83 -25.28
C LEU A 113 20.38 -3.01 -26.18
N VAL A 114 20.64 -3.18 -27.49
CA VAL A 114 19.64 -3.44 -28.52
C VAL A 114 19.47 -4.94 -28.71
N GLY A 115 18.22 -5.37 -28.85
CA GLY A 115 17.79 -6.76 -28.78
C GLY A 115 18.52 -7.69 -29.75
N GLY A 116 19.48 -8.45 -29.22
CA GLY A 116 20.04 -9.65 -29.81
C GLY A 116 19.53 -10.91 -29.09
N LYS A 117 19.60 -12.07 -29.75
CA LYS A 117 19.46 -13.36 -29.05
C LYS A 117 20.66 -13.48 -28.10
N TRP A 118 20.46 -13.60 -26.79
CA TRP A 118 21.58 -13.72 -25.84
C TRP A 118 22.19 -15.12 -25.88
N THR A 119 21.35 -16.12 -26.08
CA THR A 119 21.70 -17.54 -26.15
C THR A 119 20.92 -18.22 -27.28
N THR A 120 21.19 -19.51 -27.52
CA THR A 120 20.42 -20.34 -28.45
C THR A 120 19.03 -20.73 -27.91
N ASP A 121 18.79 -20.62 -26.60
CA ASP A 121 17.56 -21.05 -25.93
C ASP A 121 16.53 -19.90 -25.84
N ALA A 122 15.34 -20.11 -26.38
CA ALA A 122 14.24 -19.15 -26.36
C ALA A 122 13.73 -18.85 -24.94
N LYS A 123 13.71 -19.83 -24.02
CA LYS A 123 13.25 -19.64 -22.64
C LYS A 123 14.20 -18.75 -21.85
N LEU A 124 15.51 -18.99 -21.98
CA LEU A 124 16.53 -18.15 -21.35
C LEU A 124 16.50 -16.72 -21.90
N ASN A 125 16.35 -16.57 -23.23
CA ASN A 125 16.23 -15.26 -23.85
C ASN A 125 15.01 -14.47 -23.34
N LYS A 126 13.87 -15.14 -23.07
CA LYS A 126 12.71 -14.49 -22.45
C LYS A 126 13.02 -13.98 -21.04
N LEU A 127 13.66 -14.79 -20.20
CA LEU A 127 14.07 -14.41 -18.85
C LEU A 127 15.07 -13.24 -18.85
N VAL A 128 16.05 -13.26 -19.76
CA VAL A 128 17.00 -12.16 -19.91
C VAL A 128 16.29 -10.87 -20.34
N LYS A 129 15.35 -10.95 -21.29
CA LYS A 129 14.56 -9.80 -21.73
C LYS A 129 13.76 -9.20 -20.58
N GLU A 130 13.09 -10.02 -19.77
CA GLU A 130 12.35 -9.57 -18.58
C GLU A 130 13.29 -8.95 -17.54
N LEU A 131 14.44 -9.57 -17.27
CA LEU A 131 15.43 -9.06 -16.32
C LEU A 131 15.98 -7.68 -16.74
N ILE A 132 16.38 -7.53 -18.00
CA ILE A 132 16.88 -6.26 -18.55
C ILE A 132 15.78 -5.20 -18.54
N HIS A 133 14.54 -5.56 -18.89
CA HIS A 133 13.41 -4.63 -18.84
C HIS A 133 13.18 -4.09 -17.42
N ASN A 134 13.16 -4.97 -16.42
CA ASN A 134 13.02 -4.58 -15.01
C ASN A 134 14.18 -3.70 -14.53
N TYR A 135 15.41 -4.00 -14.96
CA TYR A 135 16.57 -3.16 -14.67
C TYR A 135 16.45 -1.77 -15.28
N LYS A 136 16.06 -1.65 -16.56
CA LYS A 136 15.85 -0.36 -17.23
C LYS A 136 14.82 0.51 -16.51
N ILE A 137 13.74 -0.08 -15.99
CA ILE A 137 12.75 0.66 -15.18
C ILE A 137 13.41 1.22 -13.92
N LYS A 138 14.16 0.38 -13.17
CA LYS A 138 14.81 0.79 -11.94
C LYS A 138 15.93 1.82 -12.13
N GLU A 139 16.71 1.67 -13.19
CA GLU A 139 17.73 2.65 -13.55
C GLU A 139 17.11 4.01 -13.88
N ASN A 140 16.05 4.02 -14.70
CA ASN A 140 15.33 5.26 -15.02
C ASN A 140 14.73 5.91 -13.77
N ASP A 141 14.18 5.13 -12.83
CA ASP A 141 13.67 5.65 -11.56
C ASP A 141 14.77 6.31 -10.73
N LEU A 142 15.95 5.67 -10.62
CA LEU A 142 17.10 6.19 -9.90
C LEU A 142 17.62 7.48 -10.56
N GLN A 143 17.85 7.47 -11.87
CA GLN A 143 18.29 8.65 -12.63
C GLN A 143 17.28 9.79 -12.51
N GLY A 144 15.98 9.48 -12.54
CA GLY A 144 14.89 10.42 -12.33
C GLY A 144 14.88 11.01 -10.91
N SER A 145 15.26 10.24 -9.88
CA SER A 145 15.45 10.77 -8.52
C SER A 145 16.65 11.73 -8.45
N LEU A 146 17.81 11.32 -8.97
CA LEU A 146 19.01 12.14 -9.00
C LEU A 146 18.77 13.47 -9.71
N ARG A 147 18.12 13.44 -10.89
CA ARG A 147 17.79 14.66 -11.64
C ARG A 147 16.86 15.59 -10.86
N ARG A 148 15.85 15.05 -10.17
CA ARG A 148 14.93 15.83 -9.34
C ARG A 148 15.65 16.46 -8.15
N GLU A 149 16.44 15.68 -7.43
CA GLU A 149 17.18 16.15 -6.24
C GLU A 149 18.24 17.20 -6.61
N LYS A 150 19.01 16.98 -7.69
CA LYS A 150 19.91 18.00 -8.26
C LYS A 150 19.17 19.29 -8.64
N PHE A 151 18.01 19.16 -9.28
CA PHE A 151 17.22 20.31 -9.69
C PHE A 151 16.72 21.10 -8.47
N THR A 152 16.23 20.40 -7.44
CA THR A 152 15.82 21.01 -6.17
C THR A 152 16.97 21.75 -5.48
N ILE A 153 18.20 21.20 -5.48
CA ILE A 153 19.36 21.90 -4.91
C ILE A 153 19.73 23.14 -5.74
N SER A 154 19.79 23.02 -7.07
CA SER A 154 20.29 24.08 -7.97
C SER A 154 19.31 25.24 -8.20
N VAL A 155 18.02 24.93 -8.37
CA VAL A 155 16.97 25.91 -8.70
C VAL A 155 16.19 26.32 -7.44
N GLY A 156 16.15 25.45 -6.43
CA GLY A 156 15.25 25.59 -5.29
C GLY A 156 13.83 25.18 -5.65
N ASP A 157 12.91 25.46 -4.74
CA ASP A 157 11.51 25.12 -4.93
C ASP A 157 10.75 26.21 -5.68
N GLU A 158 9.89 25.80 -6.61
CA GLU A 158 8.96 26.71 -7.26
C GLU A 158 7.83 27.07 -6.28
N LEU A 159 7.74 28.35 -5.93
CA LEU A 159 6.72 28.89 -5.03
C LEU A 159 5.82 29.89 -5.77
N PRO A 160 4.50 29.92 -5.50
CA PRO A 160 3.59 30.93 -6.04
C PRO A 160 4.10 32.36 -5.84
N ALA A 161 3.72 33.27 -6.74
CA ALA A 161 4.10 34.67 -6.66
C ALA A 161 3.71 35.28 -5.30
N GLY A 162 4.64 36.03 -4.68
CA GLY A 162 4.45 36.64 -3.37
C GLY A 162 4.83 35.76 -2.17
N ILE A 163 5.08 34.46 -2.35
CA ILE A 163 5.48 33.55 -1.26
C ILE A 163 7.02 33.39 -1.24
N ILE A 164 7.64 33.76 -0.12
CA ILE A 164 9.10 33.67 0.08
C ILE A 164 9.50 32.26 0.56
N LYS A 165 8.74 31.71 1.51
CA LYS A 165 8.93 30.37 2.08
C LYS A 165 7.57 29.72 2.29
N LEU A 166 7.50 28.40 2.13
CA LEU A 166 6.32 27.60 2.40
C LEU A 166 6.71 26.45 3.34
N ALA A 167 6.05 26.35 4.50
CA ALA A 167 6.22 25.21 5.39
C ALA A 167 5.04 24.25 5.23
N LYS A 168 5.32 22.97 4.97
CA LYS A 168 4.32 21.89 5.01
C LYS A 168 4.62 21.00 6.22
N VAL A 169 3.59 20.73 7.01
CA VAL A 169 3.65 19.84 8.17
C VAL A 169 2.66 18.72 7.95
N TYR A 170 3.16 17.49 7.89
CA TYR A 170 2.34 16.30 7.72
C TYR A 170 1.99 15.74 9.09
N ILE A 171 0.69 15.60 9.37
CA ILE A 171 0.17 15.11 10.64
C ILE A 171 -0.57 13.80 10.38
N ALA A 172 -0.12 12.73 11.05
CA ALA A 172 -0.79 11.45 11.02
C ALA A 172 -1.74 11.30 12.21
N LYS A 173 -2.96 10.85 11.94
CA LYS A 173 -4.00 10.58 12.95
C LYS A 173 -4.52 9.17 12.78
N LYS A 174 -4.50 8.38 13.85
CA LYS A 174 -5.21 7.09 13.91
C LYS A 174 -6.66 7.34 14.29
N ARG A 175 -7.61 6.93 13.45
CA ARG A 175 -9.05 7.10 13.68
C ARG A 175 -9.69 5.76 14.07
N LYS A 176 -10.27 5.69 15.27
CA LYS A 176 -11.03 4.50 15.74
C LYS A 176 -12.42 4.47 15.13
N LEU A 177 -13.10 3.31 15.19
CA LEU A 177 -14.53 3.20 14.88
C LEU A 177 -15.35 3.96 15.94
N LYS A 178 -16.33 4.73 15.48
CA LYS A 178 -17.25 5.47 16.36
C LYS A 178 -18.70 5.22 15.96
N VAL A 179 -19.60 5.44 16.91
CA VAL A 179 -21.04 5.54 16.62
C VAL A 179 -21.25 6.65 15.58
N GLY A 180 -22.03 6.35 14.53
CA GLY A 180 -22.21 7.25 13.39
C GLY A 180 -21.31 6.94 12.19
N ASP A 181 -20.26 6.13 12.33
CA ASP A 181 -19.44 5.70 11.19
C ASP A 181 -20.23 4.80 10.25
N LYS A 182 -19.97 4.91 8.94
CA LYS A 182 -20.65 4.11 7.92
C LYS A 182 -19.87 2.82 7.62
N MET A 183 -20.58 1.69 7.66
CA MET A 183 -20.06 0.36 7.35
C MET A 183 -20.86 -0.26 6.19
N ALA A 184 -20.27 -1.22 5.50
CA ALA A 184 -20.92 -1.97 4.42
C ALA A 184 -20.47 -3.42 4.37
N GLY A 185 -21.35 -4.33 3.99
CA GLY A 185 -20.98 -5.67 3.56
C GLY A 185 -20.73 -5.74 2.06
N ARG A 186 -20.27 -6.90 1.58
CA ARG A 186 -20.00 -7.14 0.15
C ARG A 186 -21.26 -7.26 -0.70
N HIS A 187 -22.39 -7.58 -0.07
CA HIS A 187 -23.69 -7.81 -0.72
C HIS A 187 -24.58 -6.57 -0.82
N GLY A 188 -23.97 -5.37 -0.82
CA GLY A 188 -24.68 -4.10 -0.98
C GLY A 188 -25.42 -3.61 0.27
N ASN A 189 -25.40 -4.36 1.36
CA ASN A 189 -25.91 -3.93 2.66
C ASN A 189 -25.00 -2.81 3.21
N LYS A 190 -25.58 -1.64 3.48
CA LYS A 190 -24.89 -0.48 4.05
C LYS A 190 -25.64 -0.05 5.31
N GLY A 191 -24.88 0.33 6.34
CA GLY A 191 -25.43 0.73 7.63
C GLY A 191 -24.54 1.76 8.32
N ILE A 192 -25.09 2.35 9.37
CA ILE A 192 -24.36 3.21 10.30
C ILE A 192 -24.19 2.43 11.60
N VAL A 193 -23.04 2.57 12.26
CA VAL A 193 -22.85 2.02 13.59
C VAL A 193 -23.78 2.75 14.56
N ALA A 194 -24.85 2.07 15.00
CA ALA A 194 -25.85 2.66 15.88
C ALA A 194 -25.40 2.71 17.34
N ARG A 195 -24.75 1.65 17.82
CA ARG A 195 -24.27 1.52 19.20
C ARG A 195 -23.06 0.62 19.26
N ILE A 196 -22.13 0.92 20.16
CA ILE A 196 -21.01 0.06 20.55
C ILE A 196 -21.29 -0.33 21.99
N VAL A 197 -21.46 -1.62 22.24
CA VAL A 197 -21.73 -2.18 23.58
C VAL A 197 -20.53 -2.98 24.07
N ARG A 198 -20.55 -3.35 25.35
CA ARG A 198 -19.51 -4.21 25.92
C ARG A 198 -19.80 -5.66 25.54
N GLN A 199 -18.77 -6.50 25.63
CA GLN A 199 -18.85 -7.90 25.22
C GLN A 199 -19.86 -8.69 26.05
N GLU A 200 -19.98 -8.39 27.35
CA GLU A 200 -20.95 -9.00 28.26
C GLU A 200 -22.41 -8.69 27.91
N ASP A 201 -22.67 -7.58 27.21
CA ASP A 201 -24.03 -7.17 26.83
C ASP A 201 -24.44 -7.77 25.46
N MET A 202 -23.55 -8.51 24.78
CA MET A 202 -23.82 -9.12 23.46
C MET A 202 -24.43 -10.51 23.60
N PRO A 203 -25.31 -10.93 22.67
CA PRO A 203 -25.73 -12.31 22.58
C PRO A 203 -24.56 -13.27 22.42
N PHE A 204 -24.65 -14.46 23.00
CA PHE A 204 -23.59 -15.45 22.96
C PHE A 204 -24.09 -16.86 22.60
N LEU A 205 -23.19 -17.67 22.06
CA LEU A 205 -23.41 -19.07 21.68
C LEU A 205 -23.37 -19.97 22.93
N GLU A 206 -23.81 -21.23 22.79
CA GLU A 206 -23.82 -22.20 23.89
C GLU A 206 -22.42 -22.47 24.50
N ASP A 207 -21.37 -22.29 23.71
CA ASP A 207 -19.97 -22.39 24.16
C ASP A 207 -19.47 -21.13 24.92
N GLY A 208 -20.31 -20.10 25.06
CA GLY A 208 -19.97 -18.82 25.67
C GLY A 208 -19.39 -17.79 24.71
N THR A 209 -19.22 -18.11 23.43
CA THR A 209 -18.65 -17.19 22.44
C THR A 209 -19.64 -16.07 22.12
N PRO A 210 -19.33 -14.79 22.38
CA PRO A 210 -20.21 -13.67 22.06
C PRO A 210 -20.13 -13.30 20.58
N VAL A 211 -21.23 -12.77 20.03
CA VAL A 211 -21.26 -12.24 18.67
C VAL A 211 -20.66 -10.84 18.60
N ASP A 212 -20.00 -10.51 17.48
CA ASP A 212 -19.37 -9.19 17.28
C ASP A 212 -20.34 -8.15 16.68
N ILE A 213 -21.23 -8.56 15.79
CA ILE A 213 -22.12 -7.68 15.03
C ILE A 213 -23.51 -8.30 14.95
N VAL A 214 -24.54 -7.53 15.34
CA VAL A 214 -25.94 -7.89 15.15
C VAL A 214 -26.50 -7.11 13.97
N LEU A 215 -27.02 -7.82 12.97
CA LEU A 215 -27.62 -7.23 11.77
C LEU A 215 -29.14 -7.45 11.77
N ASN A 216 -29.88 -6.46 11.27
CA ASN A 216 -31.33 -6.56 11.15
C ASN A 216 -31.70 -7.48 9.96
N PRO A 217 -32.44 -8.58 10.18
CA PRO A 217 -32.80 -9.53 9.12
C PRO A 217 -33.80 -8.96 8.09
N LEU A 218 -34.60 -7.96 8.45
CA LEU A 218 -35.67 -7.42 7.60
C LEU A 218 -35.14 -6.81 6.28
N GLY A 219 -33.86 -6.40 6.26
CA GLY A 219 -33.23 -5.86 5.07
C GLY A 219 -32.96 -6.90 3.98
N VAL A 220 -32.90 -8.20 4.32
CA VAL A 220 -32.53 -9.25 3.37
C VAL A 220 -33.69 -9.58 2.41
N PRO A 221 -34.92 -9.86 2.87
CA PRO A 221 -36.03 -10.16 1.96
C PRO A 221 -36.40 -8.96 1.09
N SER A 222 -36.38 -7.76 1.66
CA SER A 222 -36.75 -6.53 0.95
C SER A 222 -35.77 -6.17 -0.18
N ARG A 223 -34.48 -6.50 -0.04
CA ARG A 223 -33.45 -6.20 -1.05
C ARG A 223 -33.04 -7.39 -1.90
N MET A 224 -33.58 -8.57 -1.60
CA MET A 224 -33.31 -9.85 -2.28
C MET A 224 -31.81 -10.20 -2.38
N ASN A 225 -31.00 -9.76 -1.41
CA ASN A 225 -29.55 -10.02 -1.37
C ASN A 225 -29.22 -11.22 -0.48
N ILE A 226 -29.77 -12.39 -0.83
CA ILE A 226 -29.69 -13.64 -0.04
C ILE A 226 -28.24 -14.15 0.07
N GLY A 227 -27.38 -13.83 -0.90
CA GLY A 227 -25.96 -14.26 -0.91
C GLY A 227 -25.19 -13.98 0.38
N GLN A 228 -25.58 -12.93 1.14
CA GLN A 228 -24.94 -12.62 2.42
C GLN A 228 -25.16 -13.72 3.48
N ILE A 229 -26.28 -14.44 3.42
CA ILE A 229 -26.57 -15.55 4.32
C ILE A 229 -25.64 -16.72 3.99
N TYR A 230 -25.51 -17.06 2.71
CA TYR A 230 -24.59 -18.11 2.26
C TYR A 230 -23.13 -17.78 2.59
N GLU A 231 -22.71 -16.52 2.41
CA GLU A 231 -21.39 -16.05 2.86
C GLU A 231 -21.20 -16.27 4.36
N THR A 232 -22.19 -15.91 5.17
CA THR A 232 -22.16 -16.00 6.63
C THR A 232 -21.94 -17.46 7.09
N VAL A 233 -22.71 -18.39 6.51
CA VAL A 233 -22.64 -19.81 6.87
C VAL A 233 -21.33 -20.45 6.40
N LEU A 234 -20.95 -20.23 5.13
CA LEU A 234 -19.71 -20.79 4.57
C LEU A 234 -18.46 -20.20 5.25
N GLY A 235 -18.52 -18.93 5.64
CA GLY A 235 -17.46 -18.28 6.40
C GLY A 235 -17.24 -18.91 7.77
N TRP A 236 -18.32 -19.33 8.45
CA TRP A 236 -18.21 -20.06 9.72
C TRP A 236 -17.56 -21.43 9.52
N ALA A 237 -18.04 -22.22 8.56
CA ALA A 237 -17.43 -23.51 8.22
C ALA A 237 -15.94 -23.35 7.88
N GLY A 238 -15.58 -22.29 7.14
CA GLY A 238 -14.19 -21.99 6.77
C GLY A 238 -13.30 -21.70 7.98
N LYS A 239 -13.80 -20.97 8.98
CA LYS A 239 -13.05 -20.73 10.23
C LYS A 239 -12.76 -22.03 10.97
N ASP A 240 -13.79 -22.86 11.17
CA ASP A 240 -13.67 -24.06 12.00
C ASP A 240 -12.87 -25.17 11.31
N LEU A 241 -12.92 -25.24 9.97
CA LEU A 241 -12.08 -26.12 9.16
C LEU A 241 -10.67 -25.56 8.90
N GLY A 242 -10.42 -24.29 9.21
CA GLY A 242 -9.17 -23.61 8.86
C GLY A 242 -8.93 -23.48 7.34
N ARG A 243 -10.00 -23.35 6.56
CA ARG A 243 -9.96 -23.31 5.08
C ARG A 243 -10.44 -21.96 4.54
N THR A 244 -9.86 -21.55 3.43
CA THR A 244 -10.33 -20.39 2.65
C THR A 244 -11.07 -20.87 1.41
N PHE A 245 -12.27 -20.33 1.18
CA PHE A 245 -13.07 -20.67 0.01
C PHE A 245 -12.98 -19.61 -1.08
N ALA A 246 -12.98 -20.07 -2.33
CA ALA A 246 -13.15 -19.22 -3.51
C ALA A 246 -14.40 -19.69 -4.26
N THR A 247 -15.38 -18.80 -4.38
CA THR A 247 -16.61 -19.06 -5.14
C THR A 247 -16.63 -18.17 -6.40
N PRO A 248 -16.57 -18.75 -7.61
CA PRO A 248 -16.75 -18.00 -8.85
C PRO A 248 -18.10 -17.28 -8.91
N ILE A 249 -18.18 -16.20 -9.70
CA ILE A 249 -19.36 -15.32 -9.77
C ILE A 249 -20.58 -16.01 -10.38
N PHE A 250 -20.36 -16.90 -11.36
CA PHE A 250 -21.43 -17.57 -12.12
C PHE A 250 -21.46 -19.09 -11.97
N ASP A 251 -20.51 -19.67 -11.25
CA ASP A 251 -20.39 -21.10 -10.98
C ASP A 251 -19.97 -21.28 -9.51
N GLY A 252 -20.86 -20.81 -8.63
CA GLY A 252 -20.60 -20.74 -7.20
C GLY A 252 -20.94 -22.03 -6.45
N ALA A 253 -20.61 -22.06 -5.16
CA ALA A 253 -20.95 -23.19 -4.31
C ALA A 253 -22.47 -23.42 -4.26
N THR A 254 -22.90 -24.67 -4.47
CA THR A 254 -24.30 -25.07 -4.33
C THR A 254 -24.68 -25.17 -2.84
N LEU A 255 -25.99 -25.15 -2.56
CA LEU A 255 -26.48 -25.30 -1.20
C LEU A 255 -26.03 -26.63 -0.56
N ASP A 256 -26.03 -27.71 -1.34
CA ASP A 256 -25.62 -29.04 -0.87
C ASP A 256 -24.13 -29.05 -0.50
N GLN A 257 -23.28 -28.42 -1.32
CA GLN A 257 -21.85 -28.27 -1.01
C GLN A 257 -21.62 -27.45 0.26
N ILE A 258 -22.36 -26.36 0.46
CA ILE A 258 -22.26 -25.57 1.70
C ILE A 258 -22.67 -26.44 2.90
N ASN A 259 -23.73 -27.24 2.78
CA ASN A 259 -24.18 -28.12 3.85
C ASN A 259 -23.16 -29.23 4.17
N GLU A 260 -22.52 -29.81 3.16
CA GLU A 260 -21.41 -30.76 3.34
C GLU A 260 -20.28 -30.14 4.16
N PHE A 261 -19.90 -28.89 3.87
CA PHE A 261 -18.87 -28.18 4.65
C PHE A 261 -19.31 -27.84 6.07
N THR A 262 -20.59 -27.51 6.29
CA THR A 262 -21.11 -27.29 7.65
C THR A 262 -21.11 -28.59 8.47
N ASP A 263 -21.47 -29.71 7.85
CA ASP A 263 -21.45 -31.02 8.50
C ASP A 263 -20.01 -31.45 8.81
N GLU A 264 -19.06 -31.24 7.88
CA GLU A 264 -17.63 -31.50 8.09
C GLU A 264 -17.08 -30.64 9.25
N ALA A 265 -17.51 -29.38 9.34
CA ALA A 265 -17.10 -28.45 10.39
C ALA A 265 -17.74 -28.73 11.76
N GLY A 266 -18.77 -29.58 11.82
CA GLY A 266 -19.53 -29.85 13.04
C GLY A 266 -20.42 -28.69 13.48
N ILE A 267 -20.81 -27.79 12.55
CA ILE A 267 -21.69 -26.65 12.84
C ILE A 267 -23.11 -26.89 12.30
N PRO A 268 -24.15 -26.24 12.87
CA PRO A 268 -25.52 -26.43 12.41
C PRO A 268 -25.68 -26.07 10.93
N ARG A 269 -26.41 -26.91 10.19
CA ARG A 269 -26.82 -26.60 8.81
C ARG A 269 -27.56 -25.26 8.78
N PHE A 270 -27.35 -24.49 7.71
CA PHE A 270 -27.83 -23.10 7.56
C PHE A 270 -27.30 -22.10 8.62
N GLY A 271 -26.38 -22.51 9.50
CA GLY A 271 -25.89 -21.69 10.61
C GLY A 271 -26.98 -21.34 11.63
N HIS A 272 -28.09 -22.08 11.66
CA HIS A 272 -29.20 -21.82 12.58
C HIS A 272 -28.90 -22.41 13.95
N THR A 273 -28.74 -21.55 14.94
CA THR A 273 -28.47 -21.97 16.33
C THR A 273 -29.17 -21.06 17.33
N TYR A 274 -29.33 -21.54 18.56
CA TYR A 274 -29.83 -20.71 19.64
C TYR A 274 -28.71 -19.82 20.18
N LEU A 275 -29.09 -18.59 20.52
CA LEU A 275 -28.25 -17.65 21.26
C LEU A 275 -28.85 -17.43 22.64
N TYR A 276 -28.03 -16.94 23.55
CA TYR A 276 -28.40 -16.53 24.90
C TYR A 276 -28.23 -15.01 25.03
N ASP A 277 -29.13 -14.36 25.76
CA ASP A 277 -29.09 -12.91 26.02
C ASP A 277 -27.95 -12.61 26.99
N GLY A 278 -27.02 -11.72 26.61
CA GLY A 278 -25.91 -11.30 27.49
C GLY A 278 -26.39 -10.57 28.76
N GLY A 279 -27.56 -9.93 28.70
CA GLY A 279 -28.13 -9.19 29.84
C GLY A 279 -28.79 -10.08 30.89
N THR A 280 -29.55 -11.10 30.47
CA THR A 280 -30.30 -11.97 31.40
C THR A 280 -29.70 -13.36 31.56
N GLY A 281 -28.94 -13.83 30.57
CA GLY A 281 -28.46 -15.21 30.46
C GLY A 281 -29.50 -16.19 29.90
N ASP A 282 -30.72 -15.73 29.62
CA ASP A 282 -31.79 -16.59 29.11
C ASP A 282 -31.59 -16.89 27.62
N ARG A 283 -32.03 -18.07 27.20
CA ARG A 283 -32.02 -18.46 25.79
C ARG A 283 -33.12 -17.71 25.02
N PHE A 284 -32.82 -17.22 23.83
CA PHE A 284 -33.86 -16.66 22.94
C PHE A 284 -34.87 -17.73 22.51
N ASP A 285 -36.12 -17.31 22.27
CA ASP A 285 -37.22 -18.19 21.87
C ASP A 285 -37.02 -18.82 20.48
N GLN A 286 -36.36 -18.09 19.58
CA GLN A 286 -36.14 -18.49 18.18
C GLN A 286 -34.64 -18.62 17.87
N PRO A 287 -34.24 -19.62 17.07
CA PRO A 287 -32.88 -19.72 16.59
C PRO A 287 -32.58 -18.57 15.63
N ALA A 288 -31.32 -18.15 15.60
CA ALA A 288 -30.82 -17.12 14.69
C ALA A 288 -29.78 -17.72 13.74
N THR A 289 -29.61 -17.09 12.57
CA THR A 289 -28.47 -17.38 11.71
C THR A 289 -27.22 -16.73 12.30
N VAL A 290 -26.26 -17.56 12.68
CA VAL A 290 -24.94 -17.14 13.13
C VAL A 290 -23.91 -17.52 12.07
N GLY A 291 -22.82 -16.76 12.00
CA GLY A 291 -21.66 -17.11 11.20
C GLY A 291 -20.76 -15.92 10.95
N ILE A 292 -19.96 -15.98 9.89
CA ILE A 292 -18.87 -15.04 9.64
C ILE A 292 -19.06 -14.38 8.29
N ILE A 293 -19.20 -13.06 8.31
CA ILE A 293 -19.39 -12.24 7.11
C ILE A 293 -18.27 -11.22 6.97
N TYR A 294 -17.87 -10.92 5.74
CA TYR A 294 -16.85 -9.90 5.48
C TYR A 294 -17.46 -8.49 5.48
N MET A 295 -16.98 -7.65 6.41
CA MET A 295 -17.45 -6.28 6.59
C MET A 295 -16.36 -5.26 6.26
N LEU A 296 -16.76 -4.17 5.61
CA LEU A 296 -15.92 -3.06 5.18
C LEU A 296 -16.29 -1.77 5.92
N LYS A 297 -15.28 -1.02 6.33
CA LYS A 297 -15.43 0.36 6.82
C LYS A 297 -15.34 1.33 5.65
N LEU A 298 -16.34 2.21 5.50
CA LEU A 298 -16.34 3.20 4.43
C LEU A 298 -15.62 4.48 4.87
N GLY A 299 -15.10 5.25 3.91
CA GLY A 299 -14.49 6.57 4.15
C GLY A 299 -15.47 7.66 4.64
N HIS A 300 -16.74 7.30 4.91
CA HIS A 300 -17.75 8.23 5.44
C HIS A 300 -17.71 8.19 6.96
N MET A 301 -16.80 8.97 7.53
CA MET A 301 -16.59 9.07 8.97
C MET A 301 -17.52 10.11 9.59
N VAL A 302 -17.96 9.87 10.82
CA VAL A 302 -18.79 10.84 11.53
C VAL A 302 -18.02 12.13 11.85
N ASP A 303 -16.74 12.00 12.20
CA ASP A 303 -15.85 13.12 12.56
C ASP A 303 -15.64 14.14 11.44
N ASP A 304 -15.94 13.80 10.18
CA ASP A 304 -15.80 14.72 9.04
C ASP A 304 -17.12 15.45 8.70
N LYS A 305 -18.23 15.11 9.38
CA LYS A 305 -19.57 15.66 9.11
C LYS A 305 -20.11 16.57 10.22
N MET A 306 -19.49 16.56 11.39
CA MET A 306 -19.79 17.42 12.54
C MET A 306 -18.65 18.41 12.76
#